data_AF-A0A8I0AEP1-F1
#
_entry.id   AF-A0A8I0AEP1-F1
#
_cell.length_a   1.000
_cell.length_b   1.000
_cell.length_c   1.000
_cell.angle_alpha   90.00
_cell.angle_beta   90.00
_cell.angle_gamma   90.00
#
_symmetry.space_group_name_H-M   'P 1'
#
loop_
_entity.id
_entity.type
_entity.pdbx_description
1 polymer ?
#
loop_
_entity_poly.entity_id
_entity_poly.type
_entity_poly.pdbx_seq_one_letter_code
_entity_poly.pdbx_strand_id
1 'polypeptide(L)'
;MKNWENVRLVREFSDQGVDCYKLAGGDYVNEYYVVSEAETRKLMNTPEVVGYEVYHCLIPATSQMLYYFKEQKKVTTANILSILRGALNYPLEESCYREHIRVHDISFLSSERVFQEDEIAGLEIKYSKLTMVPDSTLMIGDIIASGETLIHCLRYVTDFYRAHGAKLRNIIIFTIGGTKGIEILEKLTSEIREYWPDFEGFITVYYEGIFSTYQDKGVSGINLPDVDFYWKDGIIAPEFRRETLSMRDPLFEKCIIYDGGARRYEIHEHVEEVLDFWKGMLERCDVIDMNALIEEKLGYALPISYEDWLACNHFQEIESAQTKWLYEMEMRFADCLKQVTLKEIAQQRIEEFTTALRKYIL
;
A
#
# COMPACT_ATOMS: atom_id res chain seq x y z
N MET A 1 -3.52 -18.64 7.87
CA MET A 1 -4.17 -17.41 7.39
C MET A 1 -5.59 -17.40 7.93
N LYS A 2 -6.03 -16.32 8.58
CA LYS A 2 -7.47 -16.14 8.83
C LYS A 2 -8.17 -16.10 7.46
N ASN A 3 -9.23 -16.89 7.32
CA ASN A 3 -10.01 -16.96 6.09
C ASN A 3 -10.58 -15.57 5.78
N TRP A 4 -10.07 -14.92 4.74
CA TRP A 4 -10.67 -13.73 4.11
C TRP A 4 -12.06 -14.03 3.51
N GLU A 5 -12.55 -15.27 3.62
CA GLU A 5 -13.81 -15.76 3.07
C GLU A 5 -15.03 -14.90 3.41
N ASN A 6 -15.05 -14.25 4.58
CA ASN A 6 -16.16 -13.39 5.01
C ASN A 6 -15.90 -11.90 4.78
N VAL A 7 -14.69 -11.52 4.38
CA VAL A 7 -14.32 -10.11 4.20
C VAL A 7 -14.96 -9.60 2.92
N ARG A 8 -15.57 -8.41 3.00
CA ARG A 8 -16.25 -7.73 1.90
C ARG A 8 -15.76 -6.31 1.77
N LEU A 9 -15.61 -5.85 0.53
CA LEU A 9 -15.32 -4.46 0.21
C LEU A 9 -16.65 -3.71 0.03
N VAL A 10 -16.98 -2.82 0.95
CA VAL A 10 -18.25 -2.08 0.96
C VAL A 10 -17.98 -0.62 0.62
N ARG A 11 -18.74 -0.04 -0.32
CA ARG A 11 -18.58 1.37 -0.68
C ARG A 11 -18.98 2.27 0.48
N GLU A 12 -18.07 3.13 0.92
CA GLU A 12 -18.31 4.13 1.97
C GLU A 12 -18.78 5.45 1.36
N PHE A 13 -18.05 5.96 0.36
CA PHE A 13 -18.44 7.14 -0.42
C PHE A 13 -17.76 7.17 -1.79
N SER A 14 -18.26 8.03 -2.67
CA SER A 14 -17.61 8.44 -3.92
C SER A 14 -17.82 9.94 -4.06
N ASP A 15 -16.75 10.71 -3.89
CA ASP A 15 -16.81 12.18 -3.90
C ASP A 15 -15.48 12.78 -4.35
N GLN A 16 -15.55 13.90 -5.06
CA GLN A 16 -14.39 14.62 -5.62
C GLN A 16 -13.39 13.75 -6.41
N GLY A 17 -13.86 12.66 -7.03
CA GLY A 17 -13.00 11.74 -7.79
C GLY A 17 -12.29 10.69 -6.94
N VAL A 18 -12.56 10.63 -5.64
CA VAL A 18 -12.06 9.60 -4.73
C VAL A 18 -13.17 8.59 -4.45
N ASP A 19 -12.87 7.33 -4.71
CA ASP A 19 -13.71 6.20 -4.36
C ASP A 19 -13.17 5.55 -3.08
N CYS A 20 -13.99 5.53 -2.03
CA CYS A 20 -13.62 5.00 -0.74
C CYS A 20 -14.47 3.78 -0.39
N TYR A 21 -13.80 2.74 0.08
CA TYR A 21 -14.38 1.50 0.52
C TYR A 21 -13.95 1.19 1.95
N LYS A 22 -14.84 0.59 2.72
CA LYS A 22 -14.58 0.07 4.06
C LYS A 22 -14.62 -1.45 4.04
N LEU A 23 -13.70 -2.09 4.75
CA LEU A 23 -13.73 -3.53 4.97
C LEU A 23 -14.85 -3.88 5.95
N ALA A 24 -15.66 -4.87 5.59
CA ALA A 24 -16.72 -5.43 6.43
C ALA A 24 -16.60 -6.97 6.54
N GLY A 25 -17.34 -7.57 7.47
CA GLY A 25 -17.47 -9.03 7.61
C GLY A 25 -16.36 -9.75 8.38
N GLY A 26 -15.34 -9.02 8.87
CA GLY A 26 -14.39 -9.52 9.86
C GLY A 26 -14.67 -8.98 11.26
N ASP A 27 -14.22 -9.71 12.29
CA ASP A 27 -14.25 -9.28 13.70
C ASP A 27 -13.12 -8.28 13.98
N TYR A 28 -13.14 -7.14 13.28
CA TYR A 28 -12.15 -6.08 13.41
C TYR A 28 -12.49 -5.16 14.59
N VAL A 29 -11.52 -4.90 15.46
CA VAL A 29 -11.67 -3.84 16.49
C VAL A 29 -11.19 -2.48 15.97
N ASN A 30 -10.51 -2.45 14.83
CA ASN A 30 -10.05 -1.27 14.12
C ASN A 30 -10.89 -1.01 12.86
N GLU A 31 -10.64 0.13 12.19
CA GLU A 31 -11.28 0.47 10.92
C GLU A 31 -10.28 0.43 9.76
N TYR A 32 -10.65 -0.24 8.67
CA TYR A 32 -9.81 -0.40 7.49
C TYR A 32 -10.52 0.09 6.24
N TYR A 33 -9.85 0.98 5.51
CA TYR A 33 -10.36 1.64 4.32
C TYR A 33 -9.43 1.38 3.13
N VAL A 34 -10.01 1.23 1.94
CA VAL A 34 -9.29 1.25 0.66
C VAL A 34 -9.77 2.46 -0.13
N VAL A 35 -8.86 3.23 -0.70
CA VAL A 35 -9.20 4.42 -1.50
C VAL A 35 -8.57 4.32 -2.87
N SER A 36 -9.32 4.73 -3.90
CA SER A 36 -8.81 4.86 -5.25
C SER A 36 -9.08 6.25 -5.80
N GLU A 37 -8.05 6.85 -6.39
CA GLU A 37 -8.07 8.19 -7.00
C GLU A 37 -7.18 8.16 -8.26
N ALA A 38 -7.41 9.04 -9.24
CA ALA A 38 -6.68 8.99 -10.51
C ALA A 38 -5.16 9.15 -10.37
N GLU A 39 -4.68 10.04 -9.51
CA GLU A 39 -3.24 10.23 -9.32
C GLU A 39 -2.61 9.11 -8.50
N THR A 40 -3.34 8.52 -7.54
CA THR A 40 -2.85 7.35 -6.79
C THR A 40 -2.78 6.10 -7.68
N ARG A 41 -3.75 5.89 -8.59
CA ARG A 41 -3.66 4.82 -9.59
C ARG A 41 -2.52 5.03 -10.56
N LYS A 42 -2.33 6.25 -11.07
CA LYS A 42 -1.18 6.63 -11.90
C LYS A 42 0.15 6.31 -11.19
N LEU A 43 0.29 6.68 -9.92
CA LEU A 43 1.51 6.39 -9.15
C LEU A 43 1.81 4.88 -9.11
N MET A 44 0.81 4.05 -8.85
CA MET A 44 1.00 2.59 -8.71
C MET A 44 1.09 1.87 -10.06
N ASN A 45 0.54 2.43 -11.13
CA ASN A 45 0.63 1.84 -12.47
C ASN A 45 1.85 2.31 -13.27
N THR A 46 2.55 3.37 -12.86
CA THR A 46 3.59 3.99 -13.70
C THR A 46 4.89 4.21 -12.92
N PRO A 47 5.80 3.21 -12.86
CA PRO A 47 7.11 3.32 -12.22
C PRO A 47 7.96 4.53 -12.62
N GLU A 48 7.68 5.15 -13.76
CA GLU A 48 8.31 6.39 -14.25
C GLU A 48 7.95 7.63 -13.43
N VAL A 49 6.86 7.59 -12.68
CA VAL A 49 6.52 8.65 -11.72
C VAL A 49 7.53 8.59 -10.57
N VAL A 50 8.46 9.56 -10.55
CA VAL A 50 9.59 9.62 -9.61
C VAL A 50 9.73 11.01 -9.00
N GLY A 51 10.49 11.12 -7.91
CA GLY A 51 10.76 12.41 -7.26
C GLY A 51 9.52 13.01 -6.58
N TYR A 52 9.40 14.33 -6.62
CA TYR A 52 8.31 15.05 -5.92
C TYR A 52 6.90 14.63 -6.39
N GLU A 53 6.78 14.16 -7.64
CA GLU A 53 5.50 13.70 -8.18
C GLU A 53 4.92 12.52 -7.39
N VAL A 54 5.76 11.64 -6.82
CA VAL A 54 5.32 10.55 -5.93
C VAL A 54 4.48 11.08 -4.77
N TYR A 55 4.99 12.10 -4.08
CA TYR A 55 4.30 12.75 -2.97
C TYR A 55 3.06 13.51 -3.45
N HIS A 56 3.16 14.20 -4.59
CA HIS A 56 2.06 14.97 -5.15
C HIS A 56 0.86 14.08 -5.52
N CYS A 57 1.10 12.89 -6.06
CA CYS A 57 0.05 11.96 -6.46
C CYS A 57 -0.80 11.46 -5.28
N LEU A 58 -0.29 11.49 -4.06
CA LEU A 58 -1.04 11.06 -2.88
C LEU A 58 -1.97 12.16 -2.34
N ILE A 59 -1.71 13.43 -2.64
CA ILE A 59 -2.39 14.58 -2.01
C ILE A 59 -3.92 14.52 -2.16
N PRO A 60 -4.51 14.29 -3.35
CA PRO A 60 -5.96 14.35 -3.52
C PRO A 60 -6.68 13.31 -2.64
N ALA A 61 -6.22 12.06 -2.71
CA ALA A 61 -6.73 10.95 -1.92
C ALA A 61 -6.56 11.18 -0.41
N THR A 62 -5.37 11.60 0.04
CA THR A 62 -5.12 11.90 1.46
C THR A 62 -6.03 13.02 1.97
N SER A 63 -6.16 14.11 1.20
CA SER A 63 -6.96 15.28 1.57
C SER A 63 -8.44 14.91 1.72
N GLN A 64 -9.01 14.22 0.74
CA GLN A 64 -10.42 13.83 0.82
C GLN A 64 -10.72 12.88 1.99
N MET A 65 -9.81 11.96 2.32
CA MET A 65 -9.97 11.09 3.49
C MET A 65 -9.86 11.86 4.80
N LEU A 66 -8.96 12.82 4.90
CA LEU A 66 -8.85 13.68 6.08
C LEU A 66 -10.07 14.58 6.25
N TYR A 67 -10.61 15.13 5.16
CA TYR A 67 -11.89 15.84 5.16
C TYR A 67 -13.01 14.95 5.70
N TYR A 68 -13.15 13.74 5.16
CA TYR A 68 -14.13 12.77 5.63
C TYR A 68 -13.99 12.47 7.12
N PHE A 69 -12.77 12.17 7.60
CA PHE A 69 -12.53 11.88 9.01
C PHE A 69 -12.75 13.08 9.94
N LYS A 70 -12.48 14.29 9.48
CA LYS A 70 -12.80 15.53 10.19
C LYS A 70 -14.31 15.67 10.38
N GLU A 71 -15.11 15.50 9.32
CA GLU A 71 -16.58 15.57 9.40
C GLU A 71 -17.16 14.49 10.33
N GLN A 72 -16.54 13.31 10.37
CA GLN A 72 -16.89 12.23 11.30
C GLN A 72 -16.33 12.41 12.73
N LYS A 73 -15.60 13.51 13.02
CA LYS A 73 -14.94 13.79 14.31
C LYS A 73 -13.93 12.71 14.76
N LYS A 74 -13.39 11.97 13.80
CA LYS A 74 -12.31 11.00 14.00
C LYS A 74 -10.96 11.68 14.17
N VAL A 75 -10.79 12.86 13.56
CA VAL A 75 -9.66 13.77 13.83
C VAL A 75 -10.11 14.86 14.79
N THR A 76 -9.48 14.97 15.97
CA THR A 76 -9.70 16.08 16.90
C THR A 76 -8.45 16.92 17.08
N THR A 77 -7.54 16.50 17.96
CA THR A 77 -6.27 17.18 18.20
C THR A 77 -5.22 16.48 17.36
N ALA A 78 -4.97 17.00 16.16
CA ALA A 78 -4.08 16.38 15.18
C ALA A 78 -2.60 16.50 15.58
N ASN A 79 -1.88 15.37 15.56
CA ASN A 79 -0.43 15.28 15.70
C ASN A 79 0.12 14.35 14.61
N ILE A 80 1.30 14.62 14.07
CA ILE A 80 1.91 13.77 13.02
C ILE A 80 3.17 13.10 13.57
N LEU A 81 3.35 11.82 13.29
CA LEU A 81 4.62 11.12 13.48
C LEU A 81 5.20 10.70 12.13
N SER A 82 6.38 11.24 11.83
CA SER A 82 7.16 10.90 10.65
C SER A 82 8.25 9.89 11.02
N ILE A 83 8.03 8.62 10.65
CA ILE A 83 9.04 7.56 10.73
C ILE A 83 9.95 7.68 9.50
N LEU A 84 11.19 8.09 9.73
CA LEU A 84 12.13 8.42 8.68
C LEU A 84 12.71 7.15 8.03
N ARG A 85 12.95 7.14 6.71
CA ARG A 85 12.61 8.22 5.75
C ARG A 85 11.24 8.02 5.07
N GLY A 86 10.68 6.81 5.13
CA GLY A 86 9.48 6.41 4.36
C GLY A 86 8.28 7.33 4.56
N ALA A 87 8.04 7.80 5.78
CA ALA A 87 6.90 8.66 6.09
C ALA A 87 6.89 9.99 5.35
N LEU A 88 8.06 10.47 4.93
CA LEU A 88 8.16 11.73 4.21
C LEU A 88 7.45 11.66 2.85
N ASN A 89 7.25 10.48 2.27
CA ASN A 89 6.50 10.26 1.03
C ASN A 89 5.01 10.61 1.13
N TYR A 90 4.46 10.68 2.34
CA TYR A 90 3.03 10.85 2.56
C TYR A 90 2.68 12.33 2.89
N PRO A 91 1.71 12.94 2.19
CA PRO A 91 1.44 14.37 2.28
C PRO A 91 0.54 14.75 3.46
N LEU A 92 0.82 14.24 4.66
CA LEU A 92 -0.07 14.42 5.81
C LEU A 92 -0.17 15.89 6.26
N GLU A 93 0.95 16.58 6.40
CA GLU A 93 0.97 17.99 6.83
C GLU A 93 0.25 18.88 5.82
N GLU A 94 0.56 18.72 4.53
CA GLU A 94 -0.06 19.51 3.47
C GLU A 94 -1.56 19.22 3.34
N SER A 95 -1.95 17.95 3.41
CA SER A 95 -3.37 17.57 3.33
C SER A 95 -4.14 18.08 4.54
N CYS A 96 -3.56 18.05 5.74
CA CYS A 96 -4.15 18.70 6.91
C CYS A 96 -4.34 20.21 6.70
N TYR A 97 -3.35 20.90 6.13
CA TYR A 97 -3.44 22.33 5.83
C TYR A 97 -4.58 22.63 4.85
N ARG A 98 -4.69 21.86 3.76
CA ARG A 98 -5.75 21.99 2.74
C ARG A 98 -7.15 21.82 3.33
N GLU A 99 -7.30 20.85 4.23
CA GLU A 99 -8.58 20.56 4.88
C GLU A 99 -8.85 21.35 6.17
N HIS A 100 -8.05 22.38 6.43
CA HIS A 100 -8.15 23.23 7.62
C HIS A 100 -8.14 22.43 8.93
N ILE A 101 -7.33 21.37 8.98
CA ILE A 101 -7.02 20.60 10.18
C ILE A 101 -5.75 21.19 10.78
N ARG A 102 -5.87 21.76 11.99
CA ARG A 102 -4.72 22.31 12.69
C ARG A 102 -3.88 21.18 13.28
N VAL A 103 -2.69 20.97 12.72
CA VAL A 103 -1.67 20.10 13.30
C VAL A 103 -1.01 20.83 14.47
N HIS A 104 -1.01 20.21 15.65
CA HIS A 104 -0.42 20.79 16.86
C HIS A 104 1.09 20.63 16.86
N ASP A 105 1.56 19.45 16.46
CA ASP A 105 2.95 19.04 16.54
C ASP A 105 3.28 18.06 15.42
N ILE A 106 4.57 17.98 15.09
CA ILE A 106 5.13 17.00 14.16
C ILE A 106 6.37 16.39 14.81
N SER A 107 6.31 15.09 15.05
CA SER A 107 7.36 14.28 15.64
C SER A 107 8.16 13.54 14.58
N PHE A 108 9.44 13.31 14.84
CA PHE A 108 10.33 12.58 13.94
C PHE A 108 11.03 11.45 14.69
N LEU A 109 11.03 10.27 14.08
CA LEU A 109 11.66 9.07 14.62
C LEU A 109 12.41 8.36 13.49
N SER A 110 13.63 7.87 13.73
CA SER A 110 14.29 6.95 12.81
C SER A 110 14.65 5.66 13.53
N SER A 111 14.46 4.54 12.82
CA SER A 111 14.84 3.21 13.27
C SER A 111 15.68 2.56 12.18
N GLU A 112 16.82 1.98 12.55
CA GLU A 112 17.64 1.19 11.64
C GLU A 112 17.59 -0.28 12.05
N ARG A 113 17.54 -1.17 11.06
CA ARG A 113 17.75 -2.60 11.27
C ARG A 113 19.24 -2.82 11.53
N VAL A 114 19.58 -3.39 12.67
CA VAL A 114 20.95 -3.80 13.01
C VAL A 114 21.15 -5.20 12.47
N PHE A 115 22.19 -5.41 11.66
CA PHE A 115 22.53 -6.71 11.11
C PHE A 115 23.70 -7.35 11.89
N GLN A 116 23.61 -8.65 12.17
CA GLN A 116 24.74 -9.49 12.59
C GLN A 116 24.83 -10.68 11.64
N GLU A 117 26.00 -10.92 11.05
CA GLU A 117 26.24 -12.06 10.14
C GLU A 117 25.19 -12.17 9.00
N ASP A 118 24.85 -11.03 8.39
CA ASP A 118 23.85 -10.90 7.32
C ASP A 118 22.39 -11.26 7.72
N GLU A 119 22.12 -11.45 9.02
CA GLU A 119 20.78 -11.58 9.59
C GLU A 119 20.37 -10.33 10.40
N ILE A 120 19.08 -9.98 10.40
CA ILE A 120 18.56 -8.86 11.19
C ILE A 120 18.62 -9.23 12.68
N ALA A 121 19.54 -8.61 13.43
CA ALA A 121 19.74 -8.81 14.86
C ALA A 121 18.80 -7.97 15.74
N GLY A 122 18.22 -6.89 15.21
CA GLY A 122 17.26 -6.05 15.93
C GLY A 122 16.96 -4.72 15.24
N LEU A 123 16.12 -3.89 15.88
CA LEU A 123 15.82 -2.51 15.46
C LEU A 123 16.34 -1.54 16.53
N GLU A 124 17.10 -0.52 16.13
CA GLU A 124 17.64 0.49 17.04
C GLU A 124 17.14 1.89 16.64
N ILE A 125 16.63 2.65 17.61
CA ILE A 125 16.24 4.04 17.39
C ILE A 125 17.50 4.91 17.32
N LYS A 126 17.77 5.49 16.14
CA LYS A 126 18.95 6.35 15.92
C LYS A 126 18.67 7.82 16.17
N TYR A 127 17.45 8.26 15.87
CA TYR A 127 17.00 9.62 16.09
C TYR A 127 15.58 9.62 16.65
N SER A 128 15.34 10.46 17.65
CA SER A 128 14.03 10.63 18.27
C SER A 128 13.84 12.08 18.67
N LYS A 129 12.87 12.73 18.05
CA LYS A 129 12.35 14.03 18.47
C LYS A 129 10.83 13.92 18.53
N LEU A 130 10.37 13.41 19.66
CA LEU A 130 8.96 13.26 19.95
C LEU A 130 8.43 14.46 20.73
N THR A 131 7.25 14.91 20.34
CA THR A 131 6.41 15.81 21.09
C THR A 131 5.13 15.08 21.45
N MET A 132 4.63 15.36 22.65
CA MET A 132 3.47 14.67 23.20
C MET A 132 2.31 15.64 23.26
N VAL A 133 1.22 15.25 22.61
CA VAL A 133 -0.04 15.99 22.63
C VAL A 133 -1.08 15.07 23.29
N PRO A 134 -1.49 15.35 24.54
CA PRO A 134 -2.44 14.49 25.25
C PRO A 134 -3.78 14.37 24.53
N ASP A 135 -4.38 13.17 24.57
CA ASP A 135 -5.69 12.87 23.99
C ASP A 135 -5.79 13.22 22.49
N SER A 136 -4.68 13.06 21.78
CA SER A 136 -4.56 13.41 20.36
C SER A 136 -4.87 12.26 19.41
N THR A 137 -5.20 12.64 18.18
CA THR A 137 -5.19 11.77 17.01
C THR A 137 -3.78 11.81 16.41
N LEU A 138 -3.06 10.69 16.49
CA LEU A 138 -1.74 10.57 15.88
C LEU A 138 -1.87 10.09 14.43
N MET A 139 -1.31 10.83 13.49
CA MET A 139 -1.31 10.49 12.06
C MET A 139 0.06 10.00 11.63
N ILE A 140 0.08 8.91 10.87
CA ILE A 140 1.29 8.27 10.35
C ILE A 140 1.08 7.97 8.87
N GLY A 141 2.09 8.24 8.05
CA GLY A 141 2.17 7.74 6.69
C GLY A 141 3.36 6.80 6.63
N ASP A 142 3.19 5.56 6.19
CA ASP A 142 4.34 4.67 5.94
C ASP A 142 3.95 3.48 5.05
N ILE A 143 4.95 2.85 4.43
CA ILE A 143 4.76 1.57 3.74
C ILE A 143 4.73 0.44 4.77
N ILE A 144 3.69 -0.39 4.73
CA ILE A 144 3.55 -1.54 5.64
C ILE A 144 3.69 -2.84 4.87
N ALA A 145 4.93 -3.32 4.74
CA ALA A 145 5.23 -4.67 4.24
C ALA A 145 5.16 -5.69 5.40
N SER A 146 6.29 -5.99 6.05
CA SER A 146 6.31 -6.85 7.24
C SER A 146 5.74 -6.18 8.51
N GLY A 147 5.69 -4.85 8.54
CA GLY A 147 5.16 -4.06 9.67
C GLY A 147 6.03 -4.01 10.93
N GLU A 148 7.19 -4.67 10.94
CA GLU A 148 8.08 -4.75 12.12
C GLU A 148 8.59 -3.38 12.58
N THR A 149 9.05 -2.55 11.65
CA THR A 149 9.53 -1.20 11.95
C THR A 149 8.41 -0.36 12.58
N LEU A 150 7.21 -0.42 11.99
CA LEU A 150 6.04 0.30 12.50
C LEU A 150 5.67 -0.17 13.92
N ILE A 151 5.66 -1.49 14.19
CA ILE A 151 5.40 -2.03 15.54
C ILE A 151 6.40 -1.47 16.55
N HIS A 152 7.69 -1.56 16.23
CA HIS A 152 8.75 -1.10 17.12
C HIS A 152 8.59 0.40 17.44
N CYS A 153 8.34 1.21 16.41
CA CYS A 153 8.11 2.64 16.55
C CYS A 153 6.83 2.95 17.36
N LEU A 154 5.72 2.26 17.11
CA LEU A 154 4.46 2.47 17.83
C LEU A 154 4.57 2.08 19.31
N ARG A 155 5.27 0.99 19.63
CA ARG A 155 5.55 0.62 21.02
C ARG A 155 6.41 1.66 21.72
N TYR A 156 7.48 2.12 21.07
CA TYR A 156 8.32 3.19 21.59
C TYR A 156 7.54 4.48 21.85
N VAL A 157 6.66 4.88 20.92
CA VAL A 157 5.81 6.07 21.08
C VAL A 157 4.78 5.87 22.19
N THR A 158 4.16 4.70 22.28
CA THR A 158 3.21 4.38 23.35
C THR A 158 3.88 4.48 24.72
N ASP A 159 5.07 3.89 24.88
CA ASP A 159 5.86 3.96 26.11
C ASP A 159 6.29 5.40 26.44
N PHE A 160 6.67 6.19 25.43
CA PHE A 160 6.98 7.60 25.60
C PHE A 160 5.78 8.39 26.16
N TYR A 161 4.57 8.21 25.60
CA TYR A 161 3.36 8.85 26.10
C TYR A 161 3.04 8.42 27.54
N ARG A 162 3.14 7.12 27.83
CA ARG A 162 2.89 6.55 29.16
C ARG A 162 3.85 7.09 30.22
N ALA A 163 5.14 7.14 29.91
CA ALA A 163 6.17 7.64 30.83
C ALA A 163 5.94 9.11 31.25
N HIS A 164 5.18 9.87 30.46
CA HIS A 164 4.85 11.26 30.73
C HIS A 164 3.39 11.48 31.15
N GLY A 165 2.66 10.42 31.49
CA GLY A 165 1.29 10.52 32.01
C GLY A 165 0.25 10.97 30.98
N ALA A 166 0.53 10.77 29.69
CA ALA A 166 -0.39 11.09 28.60
C ALA A 166 -0.85 9.84 27.85
N LYS A 167 -1.91 10.00 27.05
CA LYS A 167 -2.48 8.95 26.22
C LYS A 167 -2.82 9.48 24.83
N LEU A 168 -2.82 8.59 23.85
CA LEU A 168 -3.40 8.84 22.53
C LEU A 168 -4.88 8.47 22.55
N ARG A 169 -5.69 9.19 21.77
CA ARG A 169 -7.12 8.87 21.57
C ARG A 169 -7.27 7.77 20.53
N ASN A 170 -6.68 7.98 19.36
CA ASN A 170 -6.68 7.07 18.21
C ASN A 170 -5.43 7.29 17.35
N ILE A 171 -5.18 6.37 16.42
CA ILE A 171 -4.07 6.49 15.45
C ILE A 171 -4.64 6.31 14.04
N ILE A 172 -4.39 7.27 13.16
CA ILE A 172 -4.75 7.20 11.74
C ILE A 172 -3.50 6.91 10.91
N ILE A 173 -3.57 5.88 10.07
CA ILE A 173 -2.45 5.45 9.24
C ILE A 173 -2.84 5.54 7.77
N PHE A 174 -2.02 6.21 6.96
CA PHE A 174 -2.09 6.16 5.50
C PHE A 174 -0.96 5.28 4.98
N THR A 175 -1.27 4.31 4.12
CA THR A 175 -0.29 3.30 3.73
C THR A 175 -0.48 2.78 2.32
N ILE A 176 0.64 2.47 1.68
CA ILE A 176 0.71 1.43 0.67
C ILE A 176 1.21 0.20 1.41
N GLY A 177 0.37 -0.81 1.57
CA GLY A 177 0.67 -1.87 2.52
C GLY A 177 -0.10 -3.15 2.30
N GLY A 178 0.28 -4.16 3.08
CA GLY A 178 -0.22 -5.51 2.93
C GLY A 178 -1.18 -5.98 4.01
N THR A 179 -1.76 -7.16 3.76
CA THR A 179 -2.65 -7.91 4.66
C THR A 179 -2.06 -8.17 6.04
N LYS A 180 -0.74 -8.40 6.13
CA LYS A 180 0.00 -8.55 7.41
C LYS A 180 -0.18 -7.34 8.34
N GLY A 181 -0.33 -6.13 7.79
CA GLY A 181 -0.56 -4.91 8.56
C GLY A 181 -1.82 -4.97 9.42
N ILE A 182 -2.89 -5.62 8.93
CA ILE A 182 -4.16 -5.74 9.68
C ILE A 182 -3.95 -6.60 10.93
N GLU A 183 -3.36 -7.78 10.79
CA GLU A 183 -3.11 -8.69 11.93
C GLU A 183 -2.27 -8.02 13.02
N ILE A 184 -1.27 -7.24 12.60
CA ILE A 184 -0.38 -6.49 13.47
C ILE A 184 -1.13 -5.41 14.25
N LEU A 185 -1.95 -4.61 13.55
CA LEU A 185 -2.68 -3.48 14.16
C LEU A 185 -3.79 -3.97 15.09
N GLU A 186 -4.48 -5.07 14.78
CA GLU A 186 -5.45 -5.70 15.68
C GLU A 186 -4.79 -6.15 17.00
N LYS A 187 -3.60 -6.76 16.90
CA LYS A 187 -2.83 -7.17 18.08
C LYS A 187 -2.37 -5.96 18.90
N LEU A 188 -1.82 -4.93 18.23
CA LEU A 188 -1.36 -3.71 18.89
C LEU A 188 -2.50 -2.97 19.61
N THR A 189 -3.71 -2.95 19.05
CA THR A 189 -4.87 -2.35 19.74
C THR A 189 -5.15 -3.05 21.06
N SER A 190 -5.05 -4.38 21.09
CA SER A 190 -5.23 -5.15 22.32
C SER A 190 -4.13 -4.82 23.35
N GLU A 191 -2.86 -4.78 22.92
CA GLU A 191 -1.72 -4.42 23.78
C GLU A 191 -1.85 -2.99 24.34
N ILE A 192 -2.21 -2.01 23.50
CA ILE A 192 -2.35 -0.60 23.92
C ILE A 192 -3.52 -0.44 24.91
N ARG A 193 -4.63 -1.16 24.71
CA ARG A 193 -5.80 -1.10 25.61
C ARG A 193 -5.54 -1.66 27.00
N GLU A 194 -4.48 -2.45 27.21
CA GLU A 194 -4.03 -2.83 28.57
C GLU A 194 -3.57 -1.61 29.37
N TYR A 195 -3.02 -0.60 28.70
CA TYR A 195 -2.56 0.64 29.33
C TYR A 195 -3.61 1.75 29.27
N TRP A 196 -4.33 1.84 28.14
CA TRP A 196 -5.33 2.87 27.87
C TRP A 196 -6.65 2.20 27.44
N PRO A 197 -7.51 1.79 28.39
CA PRO A 197 -8.75 1.06 28.07
C PRO A 197 -9.68 1.79 27.09
N ASP A 198 -9.65 3.12 27.08
CA ASP A 198 -10.45 3.97 26.19
C ASP A 198 -9.80 4.25 24.83
N PHE A 199 -8.67 3.63 24.48
CA PHE A 199 -8.03 3.79 23.18
C PHE A 199 -8.97 3.33 22.07
N GLU A 200 -9.36 4.24 21.17
CA GLU A 200 -10.40 3.97 20.18
C GLU A 200 -9.92 2.95 19.13
N GLY A 201 -8.61 2.84 18.91
CA GLY A 201 -8.01 1.90 17.96
C GLY A 201 -7.29 2.60 16.80
N PHE A 202 -7.00 1.83 15.76
CA PHE A 202 -6.43 2.31 14.51
C PHE A 202 -7.52 2.57 13.47
N ILE A 203 -7.32 3.60 12.67
CA ILE A 203 -8.03 3.84 11.41
C ILE A 203 -6.99 3.81 10.30
N THR A 204 -7.02 2.80 9.44
CA THR A 204 -6.00 2.63 8.40
C THR A 204 -6.60 2.80 7.02
N VAL A 205 -5.92 3.59 6.20
CA VAL A 205 -6.29 3.95 4.84
C VAL A 205 -5.23 3.40 3.89
N TYR A 206 -5.63 2.43 3.09
CA TYR A 206 -4.82 1.80 2.06
C TYR A 206 -5.07 2.48 0.71
N TYR A 207 -4.00 2.90 0.04
CA TYR A 207 -4.10 3.37 -1.34
C TYR A 207 -4.24 2.18 -2.30
N GLU A 208 -5.24 2.23 -3.17
CA GLU A 208 -5.59 1.29 -4.24
C GLU A 208 -5.90 -0.17 -3.85
N GLY A 209 -5.39 -0.66 -2.72
CA GLY A 209 -5.66 -1.99 -2.25
C GLY A 209 -4.91 -2.35 -0.98
N ILE A 210 -5.35 -3.43 -0.35
CA ILE A 210 -4.61 -4.13 0.70
C ILE A 210 -3.91 -5.29 -0.01
N PHE A 211 -2.63 -5.14 -0.29
CA PHE A 211 -1.88 -6.10 -1.09
C PHE A 211 -1.44 -7.30 -0.25
N SER A 212 -0.83 -8.29 -0.88
CA SER A 212 -0.03 -9.29 -0.17
C SER A 212 1.43 -9.13 -0.56
N THR A 213 2.33 -9.71 0.24
CA THR A 213 3.74 -9.82 -0.13
C THR A 213 4.04 -11.21 -0.65
N TYR A 214 4.92 -11.31 -1.64
CA TYR A 214 5.45 -12.60 -2.09
C TYR A 214 5.99 -13.39 -0.89
N GLN A 215 5.75 -14.71 -0.86
CA GLN A 215 6.28 -15.60 0.18
C GLN A 215 7.54 -16.37 -0.27
N ASP A 216 7.79 -16.37 -1.58
CA ASP A 216 8.95 -16.94 -2.25
C ASP A 216 9.35 -16.01 -3.42
N LYS A 217 10.12 -16.52 -4.39
CA LYS A 217 10.56 -15.72 -5.54
C LYS A 217 9.50 -15.59 -6.66
N GLY A 218 8.30 -16.10 -6.44
CA GLY A 218 7.23 -16.15 -7.42
C GLY A 218 7.56 -16.99 -8.64
N VAL A 219 6.64 -16.98 -9.60
CA VAL A 219 6.79 -17.64 -10.91
C VAL A 219 7.97 -17.06 -11.71
N SER A 220 8.27 -15.76 -11.52
CA SER A 220 9.41 -15.10 -12.18
C SER A 220 10.77 -15.65 -11.71
N GLY A 221 10.86 -16.13 -10.46
CA GLY A 221 12.12 -16.47 -9.82
C GLY A 221 12.98 -15.25 -9.44
N ILE A 222 12.43 -14.04 -9.52
CA ILE A 222 13.14 -12.77 -9.29
C ILE A 222 12.62 -12.04 -8.05
N ASN A 223 11.33 -12.19 -7.72
CA ASN A 223 10.69 -11.43 -6.65
C ASN A 223 11.34 -11.66 -5.27
N LEU A 224 11.26 -10.65 -4.42
CA LEU A 224 11.78 -10.66 -3.06
C LEU A 224 10.67 -11.06 -2.06
N PRO A 225 10.84 -12.15 -1.32
CA PRO A 225 9.91 -12.55 -0.26
C PRO A 225 9.75 -11.45 0.80
N ASP A 226 8.52 -11.29 1.29
CA ASP A 226 8.14 -10.34 2.36
C ASP A 226 8.40 -8.85 2.07
N VAL A 227 8.77 -8.52 0.83
CA VAL A 227 9.07 -7.16 0.38
C VAL A 227 8.17 -6.78 -0.79
N ASP A 228 8.18 -7.57 -1.87
CA ASP A 228 7.44 -7.22 -3.08
C ASP A 228 5.93 -7.45 -2.91
N PHE A 229 5.14 -6.42 -3.20
CA PHE A 229 3.68 -6.46 -3.19
C PHE A 229 3.10 -6.96 -4.52
N TYR A 230 2.01 -7.72 -4.42
CA TYR A 230 1.24 -8.24 -5.54
C TYR A 230 -0.24 -8.45 -5.16
N TRP A 231 -1.06 -8.79 -6.15
CA TRP A 231 -2.52 -8.86 -5.98
C TRP A 231 -3.04 -10.15 -5.35
N LYS A 232 -2.34 -11.27 -5.54
CA LYS A 232 -2.79 -12.57 -5.04
C LYS A 232 -3.01 -12.52 -3.52
N ASP A 233 -4.13 -13.07 -3.07
CA ASP A 233 -4.58 -13.03 -1.67
C ASP A 233 -4.75 -11.60 -1.10
N GLY A 234 -4.76 -10.57 -1.94
CA GLY A 234 -5.00 -9.17 -1.59
C GLY A 234 -6.41 -8.70 -1.96
N ILE A 235 -6.78 -7.51 -1.50
CA ILE A 235 -8.04 -6.83 -1.80
C ILE A 235 -7.74 -5.60 -2.64
N ILE A 236 -8.18 -5.59 -3.89
CA ILE A 236 -7.84 -4.56 -4.87
C ILE A 236 -9.07 -3.71 -5.16
N ALA A 237 -8.94 -2.38 -5.17
CA ALA A 237 -10.02 -1.48 -5.54
C ALA A 237 -10.49 -1.78 -6.98
N PRO A 238 -11.82 -1.79 -7.25
CA PRO A 238 -12.35 -2.00 -8.60
C PRO A 238 -11.75 -1.03 -9.63
N GLU A 239 -11.56 0.23 -9.23
CA GLU A 239 -11.02 1.29 -10.07
C GLU A 239 -9.55 1.06 -10.43
N PHE A 240 -8.71 0.65 -9.47
CA PHE A 240 -7.31 0.34 -9.71
C PHE A 240 -7.18 -0.85 -10.66
N ARG A 241 -7.88 -1.94 -10.35
CA ARG A 241 -7.89 -3.14 -11.19
C ARG A 241 -8.30 -2.80 -12.61
N ARG A 242 -9.36 -2.00 -12.78
CA ARG A 242 -9.79 -1.56 -14.10
C ARG A 242 -8.70 -0.81 -14.86
N GLU A 243 -8.03 0.14 -14.21
CA GLU A 243 -7.01 0.97 -14.87
C GLU A 243 -5.78 0.13 -15.25
N THR A 244 -5.26 -0.70 -14.34
CA THR A 244 -4.14 -1.60 -14.59
C THR A 244 -4.40 -2.50 -15.80
N LEU A 245 -5.58 -3.13 -15.86
CA LEU A 245 -5.96 -4.03 -16.96
C LEU A 245 -6.15 -3.30 -18.31
N SER A 246 -6.28 -1.96 -18.30
CA SER A 246 -6.35 -1.16 -19.53
C SER A 246 -4.97 -0.82 -20.13
N MET A 247 -3.90 -0.93 -19.33
CA MET A 247 -2.52 -0.54 -19.71
C MET A 247 -1.59 -1.72 -20.00
N ARG A 248 -2.04 -2.97 -19.73
CA ARG A 248 -1.32 -4.25 -19.90
C ARG A 248 -0.07 -4.44 -19.05
N ASP A 249 0.92 -3.60 -19.23
CA ASP A 249 2.27 -3.81 -18.68
C ASP A 249 2.37 -3.63 -17.16
N PRO A 250 1.61 -2.72 -16.50
CA PRO A 250 1.71 -2.54 -15.06
C PRO A 250 1.38 -3.80 -14.24
N LEU A 251 0.61 -4.75 -14.79
CA LEU A 251 0.31 -6.01 -14.14
C LEU A 251 1.57 -6.87 -13.90
N PHE A 252 2.58 -6.74 -14.75
CA PHE A 252 3.79 -7.56 -14.72
C PHE A 252 4.95 -6.92 -13.96
N GLU A 253 4.78 -5.70 -13.46
CA GLU A 253 5.79 -5.03 -12.65
C GLU A 253 6.15 -5.86 -11.40
N LYS A 254 7.38 -5.65 -10.91
CA LYS A 254 7.95 -6.41 -9.80
C LYS A 254 7.08 -6.31 -8.55
N CYS A 255 6.67 -5.09 -8.24
CA CYS A 255 5.98 -4.70 -7.03
C CYS A 255 4.99 -3.56 -7.34
N ILE A 256 3.87 -3.50 -6.61
CA ILE A 256 2.90 -2.39 -6.71
C ILE A 256 3.53 -1.03 -6.43
N ILE A 257 4.45 -1.00 -5.48
CA ILE A 257 5.30 0.16 -5.22
C ILE A 257 6.73 -0.36 -5.05
N TYR A 258 7.60 -0.04 -6.01
CA TYR A 258 9.05 -0.16 -5.83
C TYR A 258 9.50 0.61 -4.58
N ASP A 259 10.77 0.49 -4.16
CA ASP A 259 11.23 1.15 -2.93
C ASP A 259 10.82 2.63 -2.92
N GLY A 260 9.88 2.96 -2.03
CA GLY A 260 9.27 4.30 -2.00
C GLY A 260 10.28 5.38 -1.60
N GLY A 261 11.34 5.01 -0.90
CA GLY A 261 12.47 5.89 -0.60
C GLY A 261 13.28 6.15 -1.87
N ALA A 262 13.74 5.10 -2.55
CA ALA A 262 14.56 5.22 -3.75
C ALA A 262 13.80 5.96 -4.86
N ARG A 263 12.54 5.60 -5.08
CA ARG A 263 11.69 6.20 -6.11
C ARG A 263 11.54 7.71 -5.99
N ARG A 264 11.63 8.26 -4.77
CA ARG A 264 11.57 9.71 -4.52
C ARG A 264 12.94 10.37 -4.35
N TYR A 265 13.84 9.74 -3.61
CA TYR A 265 15.07 10.38 -3.12
C TYR A 265 16.33 9.90 -3.83
N GLU A 266 16.34 8.65 -4.30
CA GLU A 266 17.51 7.98 -4.89
C GLU A 266 17.10 7.43 -6.27
N ILE A 267 16.64 8.34 -7.14
CA ILE A 267 15.99 7.99 -8.43
C ILE A 267 16.87 7.09 -9.29
N HIS A 268 18.20 7.24 -9.23
CA HIS A 268 19.14 6.36 -9.93
C HIS A 268 19.03 4.91 -9.46
N GLU A 269 18.94 4.66 -8.15
CA GLU A 269 18.77 3.31 -7.59
C GLU A 269 17.42 2.71 -7.99
N HIS A 270 16.36 3.52 -7.99
CA HIS A 270 15.04 3.09 -8.50
C HIS A 270 15.09 2.70 -9.98
N VAL A 271 15.79 3.50 -10.81
CA VAL A 271 15.95 3.20 -12.23
C VAL A 271 16.71 1.89 -12.43
N GLU A 272 17.80 1.69 -11.70
CA GLU A 272 18.57 0.44 -11.73
C GLU A 272 17.71 -0.75 -11.31
N GLU A 273 16.95 -0.64 -10.19
CA GLU A 273 16.10 -1.71 -9.69
C GLU A 273 15.04 -2.15 -10.72
N VAL A 274 14.32 -1.19 -11.32
CA VAL A 274 13.29 -1.48 -12.32
C VAL A 274 13.91 -2.12 -13.56
N LEU A 275 15.03 -1.58 -14.05
CA LEU A 275 15.70 -2.13 -15.23
C LEU A 275 16.28 -3.52 -14.98
N ASP A 276 16.83 -3.78 -13.80
CA ASP A 276 17.39 -5.07 -13.44
C ASP A 276 16.31 -6.14 -13.32
N PHE A 277 15.14 -5.78 -12.78
CA PHE A 277 13.97 -6.66 -12.82
C PHE A 277 13.60 -7.03 -14.26
N TRP A 278 13.40 -6.04 -15.12
CA TRP A 278 12.93 -6.28 -16.50
C TRP A 278 13.98 -6.99 -17.37
N LYS A 279 15.27 -6.68 -17.21
CA LYS A 279 16.35 -7.47 -17.82
C LYS A 279 16.34 -8.91 -17.32
N GLY A 280 16.13 -9.09 -16.01
CA GLY A 280 15.98 -10.42 -15.42
C GLY A 280 14.79 -11.20 -15.97
N MET A 281 13.66 -10.54 -16.24
CA MET A 281 12.48 -11.12 -16.91
C MET A 281 12.83 -11.51 -18.35
N LEU A 282 13.55 -10.65 -19.07
CA LEU A 282 13.99 -10.91 -20.45
C LEU A 282 14.96 -12.10 -20.53
N GLU A 283 15.93 -12.20 -19.62
CA GLU A 283 16.88 -13.33 -19.55
C GLU A 283 16.19 -14.68 -19.28
N ARG A 284 15.06 -14.65 -18.57
CA ARG A 284 14.30 -15.84 -18.16
C ARG A 284 13.05 -16.08 -19.01
N CYS A 285 12.81 -15.28 -20.04
CA CYS A 285 11.53 -15.30 -20.77
C CYS A 285 11.21 -16.65 -21.44
N ASP A 286 12.23 -17.46 -21.76
CA ASP A 286 12.06 -18.79 -22.36
C ASP A 286 11.74 -19.90 -21.33
N VAL A 287 11.95 -19.63 -20.03
CA VAL A 287 11.73 -20.62 -18.95
C VAL A 287 10.57 -20.28 -18.02
N ILE A 288 10.14 -19.02 -17.99
CA ILE A 288 8.96 -18.59 -17.21
C ILE A 288 7.70 -19.08 -17.92
N ASP A 289 6.85 -19.81 -17.19
CA ASP A 289 5.52 -20.18 -17.68
C ASP A 289 4.62 -18.94 -17.66
N MET A 290 4.28 -18.44 -18.85
CA MET A 290 3.46 -17.24 -19.02
C MET A 290 2.06 -17.40 -18.41
N ASN A 291 1.45 -18.58 -18.50
CA ASN A 291 0.12 -18.79 -17.93
C ASN A 291 0.19 -18.76 -16.40
N ALA A 292 1.17 -19.45 -15.82
CA ALA A 292 1.38 -19.42 -14.37
C ALA A 292 1.68 -17.98 -13.87
N LEU A 293 2.43 -17.20 -14.65
CA LEU A 293 2.72 -15.80 -14.33
C LEU A 293 1.44 -14.94 -14.35
N ILE A 294 0.59 -15.10 -15.36
CA ILE A 294 -0.69 -14.37 -15.46
C ILE A 294 -1.58 -14.72 -14.26
N GLU A 295 -1.73 -16.01 -13.96
CA GLU A 295 -2.55 -16.47 -12.84
C GLU A 295 -2.00 -15.97 -11.49
N GLU A 296 -0.69 -15.93 -11.32
CA GLU A 296 -0.05 -15.34 -10.14
C GLU A 296 -0.35 -13.84 -10.02
N LYS A 297 -0.19 -13.08 -11.12
CA LYS A 297 -0.39 -11.63 -11.11
C LYS A 297 -1.86 -11.22 -10.95
N LEU A 298 -2.80 -11.99 -11.50
CA LEU A 298 -4.24 -11.78 -11.29
C LEU A 298 -4.71 -12.24 -9.91
N GLY A 299 -4.07 -13.29 -9.38
CA GLY A 299 -4.34 -13.85 -8.05
C GLY A 299 -5.18 -15.12 -8.03
N TYR A 300 -5.46 -15.73 -9.19
CA TYR A 300 -6.25 -16.96 -9.31
C TYR A 300 -5.99 -17.70 -10.62
N ALA A 301 -6.34 -18.98 -10.63
CA ALA A 301 -6.27 -19.83 -11.81
C ALA A 301 -7.33 -19.45 -12.86
N LEU A 302 -7.01 -19.70 -14.14
CA LEU A 302 -7.90 -19.47 -15.27
C LEU A 302 -8.24 -20.80 -15.99
N PRO A 303 -9.47 -20.94 -16.54
CA PRO A 303 -10.59 -20.01 -16.47
C PRO A 303 -11.23 -19.98 -15.09
N ILE A 304 -11.82 -18.83 -14.73
CA ILE A 304 -12.54 -18.62 -13.47
C ILE A 304 -14.00 -18.26 -13.74
N SER A 305 -14.92 -18.76 -12.92
CA SER A 305 -16.33 -18.37 -12.98
C SER A 305 -16.54 -16.93 -12.48
N TYR A 306 -17.65 -16.29 -12.84
CA TYR A 306 -17.97 -14.96 -12.34
C TYR A 306 -18.14 -14.97 -10.81
N GLU A 307 -18.76 -16.01 -10.27
CA GLU A 307 -19.00 -16.19 -8.85
C GLU A 307 -17.71 -16.36 -8.05
N ASP A 308 -16.78 -17.19 -8.54
CA ASP A 308 -15.48 -17.39 -7.90
C ASP A 308 -14.61 -16.12 -8.04
N TRP A 309 -14.64 -15.45 -9.19
CA TRP A 309 -13.95 -14.18 -9.39
C TRP A 309 -14.46 -13.10 -8.44
N LEU A 310 -15.78 -13.02 -8.24
CA LEU A 310 -16.39 -12.08 -7.29
C LEU A 310 -15.94 -12.38 -5.85
N ALA A 311 -15.81 -13.67 -5.51
CA ALA A 311 -15.36 -14.12 -4.20
C ALA A 311 -13.88 -13.83 -3.95
N CYS A 312 -12.99 -14.18 -4.88
CA CYS A 312 -11.56 -13.89 -4.81
C CYS A 312 -11.26 -12.39 -4.69
N ASN A 313 -12.15 -11.55 -5.23
CA ASN A 313 -11.96 -10.10 -5.26
C ASN A 313 -12.74 -9.33 -4.19
N HIS A 314 -13.51 -10.03 -3.35
CA HIS A 314 -14.30 -9.43 -2.26
C HIS A 314 -15.35 -8.40 -2.73
N PHE A 315 -15.88 -8.58 -3.94
CA PHE A 315 -16.75 -7.63 -4.62
C PHE A 315 -18.25 -7.91 -4.48
N GLN A 316 -18.67 -8.76 -3.54
CA GLN A 316 -20.08 -9.15 -3.38
C GLN A 316 -21.00 -7.97 -3.04
N GLU A 317 -20.46 -6.92 -2.42
CA GLU A 317 -21.20 -5.69 -2.06
C GLU A 317 -21.00 -4.54 -3.06
N ILE A 318 -20.31 -4.81 -4.18
CA ILE A 318 -20.13 -3.87 -5.29
C ILE A 318 -21.26 -4.06 -6.30
N GLU A 319 -21.70 -2.97 -6.94
CA GLU A 319 -22.83 -3.02 -7.88
C GLU A 319 -22.62 -4.05 -8.99
N SER A 320 -23.62 -4.94 -9.17
CA SER A 320 -23.54 -6.05 -10.12
C SER A 320 -23.25 -5.65 -11.57
N ALA A 321 -23.68 -4.45 -12.00
CA ALA A 321 -23.39 -3.94 -13.34
C ALA A 321 -21.89 -3.62 -13.49
N GLN A 322 -21.28 -3.02 -12.46
CA GLN A 322 -19.86 -2.67 -12.43
C GLN A 322 -19.00 -3.94 -12.41
N THR A 323 -19.33 -4.91 -11.57
CA THR A 323 -18.54 -6.14 -11.40
C THR A 323 -18.63 -7.07 -12.61
N LYS A 324 -19.82 -7.23 -13.23
CA LYS A 324 -19.95 -8.01 -14.47
C LYS A 324 -19.14 -7.40 -15.61
N TRP A 325 -19.19 -6.09 -15.78
CA TRP A 325 -18.40 -5.41 -16.79
C TRP A 325 -16.89 -5.58 -16.55
N LEU A 326 -16.44 -5.43 -15.30
CA LEU A 326 -15.04 -5.61 -14.94
C LEU A 326 -14.56 -7.05 -15.16
N TYR A 327 -15.38 -8.04 -14.80
CA TYR A 327 -15.10 -9.46 -15.06
C TYR A 327 -14.94 -9.72 -16.57
N GLU A 328 -15.87 -9.25 -17.40
CA GLU A 328 -15.76 -9.42 -18.86
C GLU A 328 -14.50 -8.76 -19.43
N MET A 329 -14.14 -7.57 -18.92
CA MET A 329 -12.92 -6.87 -19.32
C MET A 329 -11.67 -7.68 -18.97
N GLU A 330 -11.61 -8.23 -17.77
CA GLU A 330 -10.46 -9.01 -17.32
C GLU A 330 -10.32 -10.34 -18.07
N MET A 331 -11.44 -11.02 -18.35
CA MET A 331 -11.39 -12.24 -19.16
C MET A 331 -10.88 -11.96 -20.58
N ARG A 332 -11.31 -10.86 -21.20
CA ARG A 332 -10.78 -10.41 -22.50
C ARG A 332 -9.31 -10.04 -22.40
N PHE A 333 -8.90 -9.37 -21.33
CA PHE A 333 -7.52 -9.02 -21.09
C PHE A 333 -6.63 -10.28 -21.01
N ALA A 334 -7.03 -11.29 -20.23
CA ALA A 334 -6.32 -12.55 -20.13
C ALA A 334 -6.24 -13.30 -21.47
N ASP A 335 -7.31 -13.26 -22.27
CA ASP A 335 -7.31 -13.83 -23.63
C ASP A 335 -6.37 -13.08 -24.59
N CYS A 336 -6.31 -11.74 -24.50
CA CYS A 336 -5.38 -10.93 -25.29
C CYS A 336 -3.91 -11.25 -24.94
N LEU A 337 -3.59 -11.51 -23.67
CA LEU A 337 -2.24 -11.85 -23.24
C LEU A 337 -1.72 -13.16 -23.84
N LYS A 338 -2.60 -14.08 -24.26
CA LYS A 338 -2.21 -15.31 -24.97
C LYS A 338 -1.56 -15.05 -26.33
N GLN A 339 -1.72 -13.84 -26.88
CA GLN A 339 -1.17 -13.45 -28.18
C GLN A 339 0.16 -12.69 -28.07
N VAL A 340 0.66 -12.45 -26.85
CA VAL A 340 1.87 -11.68 -26.61
C VAL A 340 2.89 -12.55 -25.88
N THR A 341 4.15 -12.45 -26.25
CA THR A 341 5.23 -13.16 -25.56
C THR A 341 5.80 -12.32 -24.42
N LEU A 342 6.28 -12.98 -23.35
CA LEU A 342 6.99 -12.29 -22.26
C LEU A 342 8.23 -11.54 -22.76
N LYS A 343 8.89 -12.06 -23.80
CA LYS A 343 10.02 -11.42 -24.45
C LYS A 343 9.64 -10.05 -25.03
N GLU A 344 8.53 -9.97 -25.76
CA GLU A 344 8.03 -8.71 -26.33
C GLU A 344 7.69 -7.69 -25.24
N ILE A 345 6.98 -8.13 -24.18
CA ILE A 345 6.63 -7.28 -23.04
C ILE A 345 7.90 -6.73 -22.39
N ALA A 346 8.87 -7.59 -22.07
CA ALA A 346 10.08 -7.17 -21.38
C ALA A 346 10.94 -6.24 -22.24
N GLN A 347 11.10 -6.52 -23.55
CA GLN A 347 11.85 -5.64 -24.47
C GLN A 347 11.20 -4.26 -24.59
N GLN A 348 9.89 -4.23 -24.82
CA GLN A 348 9.12 -2.98 -24.92
C GLN A 348 9.25 -2.18 -23.63
N ARG A 349 9.08 -2.83 -22.48
CA ARG A 349 9.13 -2.14 -21.18
C ARG A 349 10.50 -1.56 -20.86
N ILE A 350 11.58 -2.30 -21.16
CA ILE A 350 12.95 -1.79 -21.02
C ILE A 350 13.15 -0.54 -21.87
N GLU A 351 12.71 -0.55 -23.13
CA GLU A 351 12.84 0.59 -24.04
C GLU A 351 12.04 1.81 -23.56
N GLU A 352 10.77 1.61 -23.21
CA GLU A 352 9.88 2.66 -22.70
C GLU A 352 10.43 3.31 -21.43
N PHE A 353 10.78 2.49 -20.43
CA PHE A 353 11.28 2.97 -19.15
C PHE A 353 12.62 3.70 -19.31
N THR A 354 13.54 3.14 -20.10
CA THR A 354 14.83 3.78 -20.42
C THR A 354 14.64 5.11 -21.13
N THR A 355 13.64 5.21 -22.01
CA THR A 355 13.35 6.45 -22.74
C THR A 355 12.75 7.51 -21.83
N ALA A 356 11.79 7.12 -20.98
CA ALA A 356 11.12 8.03 -20.06
C ALA A 356 12.08 8.60 -19.00
N LEU A 357 12.97 7.77 -18.46
CA LEU A 357 13.90 8.16 -17.40
C LEU A 357 15.34 8.38 -17.90
N ARG A 358 15.55 8.59 -19.20
CA ARG A 358 16.88 8.85 -19.82
C ARG A 358 17.69 9.90 -19.08
N LYS A 359 17.04 10.94 -18.55
CA LYS A 359 17.69 12.04 -17.80
C LYS A 359 18.32 11.60 -16.47
N TYR A 360 18.00 10.41 -15.97
CA TYR A 360 18.52 9.83 -14.74
C TYR A 360 19.43 8.61 -14.99
N ILE A 361 19.83 8.33 -16.24
CA ILE A 361 20.66 7.16 -16.59
C ILE A 361 22.14 7.58 -16.86
N LEU A 362 22.44 8.88 -16.84
CA LEU A 362 23.75 9.44 -17.21
C LEU A 362 24.67 9.67 -16.02
#